data_AF-A0A7X3VSE8-F1
#
_entry.id   AF-A0A7X3VSE8-F1
#
_cell.length_a   1.000
_cell.length_b   1.000
_cell.length_c   1.000
_cell.angle_alpha   90.00
_cell.angle_beta   90.00
_cell.angle_gamma   90.00
#
_symmetry.space_group_name_H-M   'P 1'
#
loop_
_entity.id
_entity.type
_entity.pdbx_description
1 polymer ?
#
loop_
_entity_poly.entity_id
_entity_poly.type
_entity_poly.pdbx_seq_one_letter_code
_entity_poly.pdbx_strand_id
1 'polypeptide(L)'
;MQNADTGSDGEAAAGETARQTTAYRQKYPARGNYMTAPLKRRPPAANWRRQVIVLSLAALVAFCLSFAAARFYGPDEKPADNGSAGQIEAQYPGIGQEVKGLADALGLTDKGRRIFYDHDPQIFASANHPDFLCARDIKIDRRVHIGGCWSASDGKIYLIRDDKLEAAAAHEFLHAVYYDAYVNGEHEALNVLITETFNQHADELRPLIGIYADLHTGTGEFGNLNRYNELHSFIGVKIAALPDELEAHYAEYFSNRRAVIKLDSD
;
A
#
# COMPACT_ATOMS: atom_id res chain seq x y z
N MET A 1 -11.15 35.82 -2.12
CA MET A 1 -12.51 36.39 -2.20
C MET A 1 -12.61 37.08 -3.55
N GLN A 2 -12.99 36.38 -4.63
CA GLN A 2 -14.35 36.05 -5.07
C GLN A 2 -15.24 37.26 -5.35
N ASN A 3 -15.70 37.29 -6.62
CA ASN A 3 -17.04 37.70 -7.10
C ASN A 3 -17.38 39.20 -7.04
N ALA A 4 -18.21 39.79 -7.89
CA ALA A 4 -19.02 39.43 -9.06
C ALA A 4 -19.58 40.78 -9.59
N ASP A 5 -19.68 41.00 -10.90
CA ASP A 5 -20.93 40.93 -11.69
C ASP A 5 -21.88 42.14 -11.53
N THR A 6 -22.23 42.78 -12.65
CA THR A 6 -23.61 43.13 -13.03
C THR A 6 -23.64 43.58 -14.50
N GLY A 7 -24.39 42.85 -15.33
CA GLY A 7 -24.75 43.26 -16.70
C GLY A 7 -26.00 44.16 -16.79
N SER A 8 -26.40 44.48 -18.02
CA SER A 8 -27.80 44.68 -18.40
C SER A 8 -27.99 44.62 -19.92
N ASP A 9 -29.10 44.02 -20.32
CA ASP A 9 -29.53 43.60 -21.66
C ASP A 9 -30.11 44.71 -22.55
N GLY A 10 -30.35 44.38 -23.82
CA GLY A 10 -31.14 45.19 -24.75
C GLY A 10 -31.38 44.49 -26.10
N GLU A 11 -32.49 43.78 -26.19
CA GLU A 11 -32.93 42.91 -27.29
C GLU A 11 -33.85 43.63 -28.31
N ALA A 12 -33.87 43.09 -29.53
CA ALA A 12 -34.95 43.07 -30.53
C ALA A 12 -35.43 44.34 -31.28
N ALA A 13 -35.40 44.25 -32.62
CA ALA A 13 -36.47 44.77 -33.48
C ALA A 13 -36.59 43.92 -34.76
N ALA A 14 -37.77 43.32 -34.94
CA ALA A 14 -38.23 42.62 -36.14
C ALA A 14 -39.38 43.41 -36.78
N GLY A 15 -39.58 43.22 -38.09
CA GLY A 15 -40.59 43.89 -38.93
C GLY A 15 -39.97 45.08 -39.66
N GLU A 16 -40.05 45.24 -40.97
CA GLU A 16 -41.23 45.24 -41.84
C GLU A 16 -40.63 45.44 -43.25
N THR A 17 -40.96 44.69 -44.30
CA THR A 17 -42.00 45.10 -45.24
C THR A 17 -42.06 44.10 -46.39
N ALA A 18 -43.27 43.62 -46.64
CA ALA A 18 -43.65 42.95 -47.87
C ALA A 18 -43.48 43.88 -49.08
N ARG A 19 -42.82 43.41 -50.14
CA ARG A 19 -43.03 43.84 -51.53
C ARG A 19 -42.17 42.96 -52.46
N GLN A 20 -42.83 42.04 -53.15
CA GLN A 20 -42.56 41.62 -54.54
C GLN A 20 -43.14 40.22 -54.76
N THR A 21 -44.47 40.17 -54.76
CA THR A 21 -45.17 39.24 -55.64
C THR A 21 -45.15 39.82 -57.05
N THR A 22 -45.25 38.94 -58.05
CA THR A 22 -45.53 39.23 -59.46
C THR A 22 -44.31 39.42 -60.37
N ALA A 23 -43.72 38.31 -60.81
CA ALA A 23 -43.46 38.03 -62.22
C ALA A 23 -42.76 36.68 -62.36
N TYR A 24 -43.40 35.76 -63.08
CA TYR A 24 -42.83 34.96 -64.16
C TYR A 24 -43.46 33.56 -64.20
N ARG A 25 -44.72 33.54 -64.64
CA ARG A 25 -45.42 32.33 -65.06
C ARG A 25 -45.37 32.30 -66.59
N GLN A 26 -44.41 31.57 -67.16
CA GLN A 26 -44.56 30.92 -68.48
C GLN A 26 -43.27 30.20 -68.88
N LYS A 27 -43.22 28.89 -68.65
CA LYS A 27 -42.82 27.93 -69.68
C LYS A 27 -43.01 26.50 -69.16
N TYR A 28 -43.64 25.70 -70.02
CA TYR A 28 -43.77 24.24 -70.05
C TYR A 28 -45.10 23.62 -69.58
N PRO A 29 -45.64 22.64 -70.36
CA PRO A 29 -47.06 22.35 -70.46
C PRO A 29 -47.52 21.14 -69.61
N ALA A 30 -48.81 20.88 -69.68
CA ALA A 30 -49.58 19.95 -68.86
C ALA A 30 -49.29 18.44 -69.06
N ARG A 31 -49.42 17.73 -67.92
CA ARG A 31 -50.02 16.40 -67.68
C ARG A 31 -49.60 15.22 -68.58
N GLY A 32 -48.76 14.35 -67.99
CA GLY A 32 -48.77 12.90 -68.23
C GLY A 32 -49.26 12.18 -66.98
N ASN A 33 -50.28 11.33 -67.12
CA ASN A 33 -50.76 10.43 -66.08
C ASN A 33 -49.68 9.39 -65.77
N TYR A 34 -49.20 9.37 -64.52
CA TYR A 34 -48.49 8.22 -63.96
C TYR A 34 -49.17 7.80 -62.67
N MET A 35 -49.48 6.50 -62.62
CA MET A 35 -50.15 5.78 -61.56
C MET A 35 -49.55 6.10 -60.18
N THR A 36 -50.42 6.36 -59.20
CA THR A 36 -50.03 6.47 -57.79
C THR A 36 -49.63 5.09 -57.27
N ALA A 37 -48.32 4.86 -57.12
CA ALA A 37 -47.82 3.78 -56.27
C ALA A 37 -48.02 4.16 -54.79
N PRO A 38 -48.37 3.23 -53.89
CA PRO A 38 -48.53 3.54 -52.48
C PRO A 38 -47.19 3.93 -51.85
N LEU A 39 -47.15 5.06 -51.14
CA LEU A 39 -46.00 5.47 -50.35
C LEU A 39 -45.71 4.41 -49.28
N LYS A 40 -44.61 3.67 -49.47
CA LYS A 40 -44.06 2.75 -48.48
C LYS A 40 -43.60 3.58 -47.28
N ARG A 41 -44.32 3.49 -46.15
CA ARG A 41 -43.90 4.11 -44.88
C ARG A 41 -42.51 3.59 -44.53
N ARG A 42 -41.53 4.47 -44.40
CA ARG A 42 -40.21 4.12 -43.84
C ARG A 42 -40.42 3.77 -42.36
N PRO A 43 -39.91 2.63 -41.87
CA PRO A 43 -39.90 2.37 -40.44
C PRO A 43 -39.02 3.42 -39.73
N PRO A 44 -39.29 3.75 -38.46
CA PRO A 44 -38.44 4.66 -37.71
C PRO A 44 -37.02 4.11 -37.71
N ALA A 45 -36.04 4.97 -37.97
CA ALA A 45 -34.63 4.57 -37.96
C ALA A 45 -34.28 4.02 -36.58
N ALA A 46 -34.21 2.69 -36.48
CA ALA A 46 -33.81 2.01 -35.26
C ALA A 46 -32.40 2.46 -34.90
N ASN A 47 -32.31 3.09 -33.75
CA ASN A 47 -31.16 3.68 -33.05
C ASN A 47 -30.15 2.61 -32.58
N TRP A 48 -30.04 1.52 -33.33
CA TRP A 48 -29.18 0.36 -33.08
C TRP A 48 -27.72 0.78 -32.87
N ARG A 49 -27.25 1.81 -33.58
CA ARG A 49 -25.88 2.32 -33.43
C ARG A 49 -25.65 2.95 -32.06
N ARG A 50 -26.64 3.66 -31.52
CA ARG A 50 -26.56 4.25 -30.17
C ARG A 50 -26.69 3.17 -29.09
N GLN A 51 -27.56 2.19 -29.29
CA GLN A 51 -27.73 1.06 -28.36
C GLN A 51 -26.48 0.17 -28.28
N VAL A 52 -25.84 -0.13 -29.43
CA VAL A 52 -24.58 -0.89 -29.46
C VAL A 52 -23.45 -0.11 -28.79
N ILE A 53 -23.32 1.19 -29.02
CA ILE A 53 -22.28 2.01 -28.36
C ILE A 53 -22.46 2.06 -26.84
N VAL A 54 -23.70 2.27 -26.37
CA VAL A 54 -24.00 2.34 -24.92
C VAL A 54 -23.76 0.98 -24.24
N LEU A 55 -24.15 -0.13 -24.88
CA LEU A 55 -23.91 -1.47 -24.33
C LEU A 55 -22.42 -1.84 -24.31
N SER A 56 -21.65 -1.45 -25.33
CA SER A 56 -20.20 -1.66 -25.37
C SER A 56 -19.46 -0.85 -24.30
N LEU A 57 -19.86 0.40 -24.06
CA LEU A 57 -19.28 1.24 -23.00
C LEU A 57 -19.63 0.71 -21.60
N ALA A 58 -20.86 0.25 -21.39
CA ALA A 58 -21.27 -0.36 -20.13
C ALA A 58 -20.50 -1.67 -19.84
N ALA A 59 -20.27 -2.50 -20.86
CA ALA A 59 -19.46 -3.71 -20.73
C ALA A 59 -17.98 -3.40 -20.43
N LEU A 60 -17.42 -2.35 -21.05
CA LEU A 60 -16.05 -1.89 -20.78
C LEU A 60 -15.89 -1.35 -19.36
N VAL A 61 -16.85 -0.56 -18.87
CA VAL A 61 -16.86 -0.07 -17.49
C VAL A 61 -17.03 -1.23 -16.51
N ALA A 62 -17.93 -2.18 -16.76
CA ALA A 62 -18.08 -3.37 -15.93
C ALA A 62 -16.82 -4.24 -15.92
N PHE A 63 -16.14 -4.39 -17.07
CA PHE A 63 -14.88 -5.11 -17.18
C PHE A 63 -13.75 -4.40 -16.42
N CYS A 64 -13.61 -3.08 -16.56
CA CYS A 64 -12.63 -2.27 -15.82
C CYS A 64 -12.88 -2.30 -14.31
N LEU A 65 -14.15 -2.21 -13.86
CA LEU A 65 -14.50 -2.31 -12.45
C LEU A 65 -14.24 -3.71 -11.88
N SER A 66 -14.47 -4.77 -12.67
CA SER A 66 -14.18 -6.15 -12.28
C SER A 66 -12.67 -6.41 -12.19
N PHE A 67 -11.88 -5.86 -13.12
CA PHE A 67 -10.43 -5.97 -13.10
C PHE A 67 -9.79 -5.17 -11.97
N ALA A 68 -10.31 -3.97 -11.68
CA ALA A 68 -9.91 -3.17 -10.54
C ALA A 68 -10.28 -3.86 -9.22
N ALA A 69 -11.50 -4.39 -9.09
CA ALA A 69 -11.90 -5.13 -7.89
C ALA A 69 -11.05 -6.39 -7.65
N ALA A 70 -10.64 -7.11 -8.70
CA ALA A 70 -9.75 -8.27 -8.58
C ALA A 70 -8.32 -7.88 -8.12
N ARG A 71 -7.85 -6.68 -8.46
CA ARG A 71 -6.54 -6.14 -8.03
C ARG A 71 -6.56 -5.46 -6.66
N PHE A 72 -7.71 -4.93 -6.23
CA PHE A 72 -7.83 -4.16 -4.98
C PHE A 72 -8.53 -4.90 -3.83
N TYR A 73 -9.36 -5.90 -4.13
CA TYR A 73 -10.15 -6.65 -3.14
C TYR A 73 -9.96 -8.18 -3.21
N GLY A 74 -9.09 -8.68 -4.10
CA GLY A 74 -8.59 -10.03 -3.94
C GLY A 74 -7.74 -10.09 -2.67
N PRO A 75 -7.92 -11.06 -1.77
CA PRO A 75 -6.94 -11.27 -0.72
C PRO A 75 -5.60 -11.56 -1.42
N ASP A 76 -4.66 -10.63 -1.35
CA ASP A 76 -3.24 -10.83 -1.66
C ASP A 76 -2.60 -11.74 -0.58
N GLU A 77 -3.28 -12.81 -0.21
CA GLU A 77 -2.62 -13.94 0.41
C GLU A 77 -1.85 -14.62 -0.73
N LYS A 78 -0.62 -14.14 -0.97
CA LYS A 78 0.37 -15.01 -1.60
C LYS A 78 0.33 -16.30 -0.76
N PRO A 79 -0.04 -17.45 -1.34
CA PRO A 79 -0.03 -18.68 -0.57
C PRO A 79 1.37 -18.81 0.01
N ALA A 80 1.45 -18.90 1.34
CA ALA A 80 2.71 -19.15 2.00
C ALA A 80 3.31 -20.40 1.32
N ASP A 81 4.51 -20.27 0.74
CA ASP A 81 5.22 -21.40 0.16
C ASP A 81 5.68 -22.31 1.30
N ASN A 82 4.73 -23.04 1.88
CA ASN A 82 5.00 -23.95 2.99
C ASN A 82 5.78 -25.20 2.51
N GLY A 83 5.97 -25.37 1.19
CA GLY A 83 6.72 -26.47 0.61
C GLY A 83 8.23 -26.33 0.79
N SER A 84 8.73 -25.09 0.78
CA SER A 84 10.15 -24.77 0.96
C SER A 84 10.54 -24.51 2.41
N ALA A 85 9.60 -24.20 3.32
CA ALA A 85 9.89 -23.99 4.75
C ALA A 85 10.69 -25.16 5.35
N GLY A 86 10.27 -26.41 5.10
CA GLY A 86 11.02 -27.59 5.55
C GLY A 86 12.40 -27.75 4.91
N GLN A 87 12.60 -27.25 3.68
CA GLN A 87 13.90 -27.25 3.01
C GLN A 87 14.84 -26.18 3.60
N ILE A 88 14.30 -25.02 3.97
CA ILE A 88 15.04 -23.96 4.66
C ILE A 88 15.46 -24.47 6.03
N GLU A 89 14.54 -25.02 6.83
CA GLU A 89 14.86 -25.52 8.17
C GLU A 89 15.95 -26.61 8.16
N ALA A 90 16.02 -27.44 7.11
CA ALA A 90 17.08 -28.43 6.96
C ALA A 90 18.47 -27.79 6.78
N GLN A 91 18.56 -26.54 6.30
CA GLN A 91 19.80 -25.77 6.20
C GLN A 91 20.23 -25.18 7.56
N TYR A 92 19.30 -25.07 8.51
CA TYR A 92 19.52 -24.50 9.85
C TYR A 92 19.24 -25.52 10.97
N PRO A 93 20.00 -26.62 11.06
CA PRO A 93 19.72 -27.69 12.03
C PRO A 93 19.89 -27.27 13.51
N GLY A 94 20.53 -26.13 13.78
CA GLY A 94 20.70 -25.57 15.13
C GLY A 94 19.50 -24.76 15.63
N ILE A 95 18.55 -24.41 14.76
CA ILE A 95 17.39 -23.59 15.14
C ILE A 95 16.34 -24.44 15.87
N GLY A 96 16.00 -24.03 17.09
CA GLY A 96 15.04 -24.71 17.96
C GLY A 96 13.59 -24.60 17.48
N GLN A 97 12.73 -25.51 17.94
CA GLN A 97 11.30 -25.56 17.55
C GLN A 97 10.52 -24.30 17.91
N GLU A 98 10.86 -23.66 19.03
CA GLU A 98 10.21 -22.42 19.45
C GLU A 98 10.50 -21.26 18.47
N VAL A 99 11.74 -21.15 18.00
CA VAL A 99 12.14 -20.14 16.99
C VAL A 99 11.49 -20.43 15.63
N LYS A 100 11.32 -21.70 15.26
CA LYS A 100 10.53 -22.08 14.07
C LYS A 100 9.07 -21.68 14.21
N GLY A 101 8.48 -21.93 15.38
CA GLY A 101 7.13 -21.50 15.73
C GLY A 101 6.95 -19.98 15.64
N LEU A 102 7.95 -19.20 16.07
CA LEU A 102 7.93 -17.75 15.86
C LEU A 102 7.93 -17.38 14.37
N ALA A 103 8.80 -17.99 13.57
CA ALA A 103 8.82 -17.75 12.13
C ALA A 103 7.47 -18.06 11.45
N ASP A 104 6.78 -19.11 11.91
CA ASP A 104 5.42 -19.45 11.46
C ASP A 104 4.38 -18.42 11.91
N ALA A 105 4.39 -18.02 13.18
CA ALA A 105 3.45 -17.05 13.76
C ALA A 105 3.57 -15.66 13.09
N LEU A 106 4.80 -15.25 12.79
CA LEU A 106 5.12 -14.04 12.05
C LEU A 106 4.69 -14.10 10.57
N GLY A 107 4.39 -15.30 10.05
CA GLY A 107 4.12 -15.51 8.65
C GLY A 107 5.33 -15.20 7.76
N LEU A 108 6.54 -15.56 8.20
CA LEU A 108 7.75 -15.26 7.44
C LEU A 108 7.76 -16.01 6.10
N THR A 109 8.04 -15.27 5.03
CA THR A 109 8.37 -15.84 3.72
C THR A 109 9.69 -16.60 3.79
N ASP A 110 10.04 -17.31 2.72
CA ASP A 110 11.35 -17.93 2.58
C ASP A 110 12.52 -16.97 2.76
N LYS A 111 12.41 -15.74 2.21
CA LYS A 111 13.43 -14.71 2.38
C LYS A 111 13.47 -14.25 3.83
N GLY A 112 12.31 -14.04 4.45
CA GLY A 112 12.19 -13.67 5.85
C GLY A 112 12.79 -14.73 6.79
N ARG A 113 12.52 -16.02 6.55
CA ARG A 113 13.07 -17.13 7.35
C ARG A 113 14.58 -17.21 7.29
N ARG A 114 15.17 -17.08 6.10
CA ARG A 114 16.64 -17.10 5.95
C ARG A 114 17.29 -15.99 6.77
N ILE A 115 16.82 -14.75 6.60
CA ILE A 115 17.32 -13.62 7.39
C ILE A 115 17.09 -13.87 8.89
N PHE A 116 15.89 -14.27 9.29
CA PHE A 116 15.59 -14.51 10.70
C PHE A 116 16.53 -15.56 11.32
N TYR A 117 16.81 -16.66 10.61
CA TYR A 117 17.70 -17.71 11.11
C TYR A 117 19.19 -17.37 11.02
N ASP A 118 19.61 -16.59 10.01
CA ASP A 118 20.99 -16.08 9.89
C ASP A 118 21.36 -15.19 11.08
N HIS A 119 20.36 -14.51 11.66
CA HIS A 119 20.49 -13.65 12.83
C HIS A 119 20.31 -14.41 14.18
N ASP A 120 20.38 -15.75 14.18
CA ASP A 120 20.44 -16.64 15.36
C ASP A 120 19.53 -16.20 16.54
N PRO A 121 18.18 -16.27 16.40
CA PRO A 121 17.26 -15.76 17.41
C PRO A 121 17.35 -16.58 18.70
N GLN A 122 17.54 -15.91 19.83
CA GLN A 122 17.63 -16.54 21.15
C GLN A 122 16.54 -16.04 22.08
N ILE A 123 15.84 -16.98 22.73
CA ILE A 123 14.70 -16.68 23.61
C ILE A 123 15.11 -16.93 25.06
N PHE A 124 15.20 -15.86 25.84
CA PHE A 124 15.52 -15.89 27.26
C PHE A 124 14.27 -15.85 28.13
N ALA A 125 14.39 -16.34 29.37
CA ALA A 125 13.30 -16.31 30.33
C ALA A 125 13.09 -14.93 30.98
N SER A 126 14.05 -14.01 30.85
CA SER A 126 14.00 -12.70 31.52
C SER A 126 14.94 -11.68 30.87
N ALA A 127 14.54 -10.42 30.93
CA ALA A 127 15.35 -9.25 30.56
C ALA A 127 16.67 -9.12 31.34
N ASN A 128 16.79 -9.80 32.49
CA ASN A 128 18.01 -9.78 33.30
C ASN A 128 19.12 -10.69 32.77
N HIS A 129 18.91 -11.35 31.61
CA HIS A 129 19.96 -12.14 30.98
C HIS A 129 21.11 -11.21 30.54
N PRO A 130 22.39 -11.55 30.84
CA PRO A 130 23.52 -10.68 30.52
C PRO A 130 23.66 -10.37 29.02
N ASP A 131 23.19 -11.29 28.17
CA ASP A 131 23.22 -11.12 26.71
C ASP A 131 22.01 -10.35 26.16
N PHE A 132 20.95 -10.13 26.96
CA PHE A 132 19.77 -9.34 26.56
C PHE A 132 20.04 -7.82 26.56
N LEU A 133 21.18 -7.39 27.09
CA LEU A 133 21.55 -5.99 27.21
C LEU A 133 22.31 -5.52 25.96
N CYS A 134 21.60 -5.37 24.84
CA CYS A 134 22.15 -4.67 23.67
C CYS A 134 22.69 -3.26 23.93
N ALA A 135 22.38 -2.66 25.09
CA ALA A 135 23.25 -1.67 25.71
C ALA A 135 22.89 -1.52 27.20
N ARG A 136 23.92 -1.19 27.98
CA ARG A 136 23.89 -0.89 29.43
C ARG A 136 23.14 0.43 29.70
N ASP A 137 22.47 0.51 30.85
CA ASP A 137 21.88 1.71 31.47
C ASP A 137 20.64 2.35 30.80
N ILE A 138 19.75 1.55 30.22
CA ILE A 138 18.44 2.02 29.74
C ILE A 138 17.44 2.15 30.91
N LYS A 139 16.88 3.36 31.12
CA LYS A 139 15.69 3.54 31.95
C LYS A 139 14.45 3.23 31.12
N ILE A 140 13.88 2.04 31.31
CA ILE A 140 12.66 1.61 30.60
C ILE A 140 11.49 2.49 31.04
N ASP A 141 10.92 3.26 30.10
CA ASP A 141 9.61 3.89 30.27
C ASP A 141 8.53 2.80 30.19
N ARG A 142 7.62 2.74 31.18
CA ARG A 142 6.54 1.74 31.23
C ARG A 142 5.57 1.81 30.04
N ARG A 143 5.65 2.86 29.20
CA ARG A 143 4.86 3.02 27.98
C ARG A 143 5.39 2.21 26.80
N VAL A 144 6.60 1.67 26.90
CA VAL A 144 7.22 0.85 25.84
C VAL A 144 7.61 -0.49 26.42
N HIS A 145 7.06 -1.55 25.82
CA HIS A 145 7.48 -2.90 26.09
C HIS A 145 8.77 -3.20 25.31
N ILE A 146 9.89 -3.35 26.02
CA ILE A 146 11.16 -3.84 25.44
C ILE A 146 11.18 -5.35 25.62
N GLY A 147 10.55 -6.07 24.68
CA GLY A 147 10.50 -7.54 24.67
C GLY A 147 11.67 -8.19 23.96
N GLY A 148 12.52 -7.40 23.30
CA GLY A 148 13.57 -7.89 22.44
C GLY A 148 14.71 -6.90 22.28
N CYS A 149 15.75 -7.37 21.60
CA CYS A 149 16.75 -6.53 20.98
C CYS A 149 17.51 -7.25 19.85
N TRP A 150 17.66 -6.58 18.71
CA TRP A 150 18.66 -6.87 17.70
C TRP A 150 20.00 -6.16 17.99
N SER A 151 21.08 -6.91 18.07
CA SER A 151 22.42 -6.40 18.36
C SER A 151 23.23 -6.16 17.10
N ALA A 152 23.58 -4.90 16.85
CA ALA A 152 24.50 -4.53 15.77
C ALA A 152 25.94 -5.07 15.97
N SER A 153 26.29 -5.49 17.20
CA SER A 153 27.66 -5.89 17.54
C SER A 153 28.00 -7.30 17.08
N ASP A 154 27.03 -8.20 17.12
CA ASP A 154 27.15 -9.61 16.75
C ASP A 154 26.10 -10.04 15.72
N GLY A 155 25.21 -9.14 15.32
CA GLY A 155 24.14 -9.39 14.37
C GLY A 155 23.06 -10.31 14.90
N LYS A 156 22.89 -10.50 16.21
CA LYS A 156 21.93 -11.47 16.75
C LYS A 156 20.61 -10.85 17.20
N ILE A 157 19.55 -11.65 17.18
CA ILE A 157 18.25 -11.32 17.75
C ILE A 157 18.12 -11.96 19.14
N TYR A 158 17.85 -11.14 20.14
CA TYR A 158 17.62 -11.55 21.51
C TYR A 158 16.17 -11.23 21.92
N LEU A 159 15.46 -12.19 22.49
CA LEU A 159 14.03 -12.08 22.81
C LEU A 159 13.76 -12.50 24.26
N ILE A 160 12.77 -11.89 24.90
CA ILE A 160 12.24 -12.31 26.19
C ILE A 160 10.97 -13.11 25.98
N ARG A 161 10.86 -14.23 26.69
CA ARG A 161 9.64 -15.01 26.77
C ARG A 161 8.61 -14.31 27.67
N ASP A 162 7.66 -13.63 27.05
CA ASP A 162 6.45 -13.08 27.65
C ASP A 162 5.26 -13.12 26.67
N ASP A 163 4.17 -12.44 27.03
CA ASP A 163 2.93 -12.37 26.25
C ASP A 163 3.05 -11.53 24.97
N LYS A 164 4.14 -10.79 24.80
CA LYS A 164 4.43 -9.94 23.64
C LYS A 164 5.59 -10.47 22.79
N LEU A 165 6.06 -11.69 23.07
CA LEU A 165 7.19 -12.33 22.36
C LEU A 165 7.06 -12.27 20.83
N GLU A 166 5.88 -12.54 20.27
CA GLU A 166 5.69 -12.52 18.81
C GLU A 166 5.78 -11.09 18.23
N ALA A 167 5.20 -10.09 18.92
CA ALA A 167 5.28 -8.70 18.52
C ALA A 167 6.72 -8.17 18.62
N ALA A 168 7.44 -8.51 19.70
CA ALA A 168 8.85 -8.20 19.86
C ALA A 168 9.69 -8.87 18.76
N ALA A 169 9.48 -10.16 18.49
CA ALA A 169 10.18 -10.89 17.44
C ALA A 169 10.00 -10.24 16.07
N ALA A 170 8.79 -9.74 15.75
CA ALA A 170 8.54 -9.01 14.52
C ALA A 170 9.35 -7.71 14.42
N HIS A 171 9.38 -6.93 15.49
CA HIS A 171 10.12 -5.67 15.57
C HIS A 171 11.63 -5.91 15.44
N GLU A 172 12.18 -6.86 16.21
CA GLU A 172 13.61 -7.17 16.18
C GLU A 172 14.06 -7.79 14.86
N PHE A 173 13.21 -8.61 14.24
CA PHE A 173 13.48 -9.14 12.90
C PHE A 173 13.58 -8.02 11.85
N LEU A 174 12.76 -6.97 11.95
CA LEU A 174 12.83 -5.85 11.00
C LEU A 174 14.13 -5.05 11.13
N HIS A 175 14.76 -5.04 12.31
CA HIS A 175 16.10 -4.47 12.45
C HIS A 175 17.15 -5.24 11.63
N ALA A 176 17.07 -6.58 11.64
CA ALA A 176 17.91 -7.41 10.79
C ALA A 176 17.68 -7.15 9.30
N VAL A 177 16.41 -7.02 8.88
CA VAL A 177 16.05 -6.68 7.49
C VAL A 177 16.62 -5.34 7.05
N TYR A 178 16.48 -4.31 7.89
CA TYR A 178 17.04 -2.99 7.58
C TYR A 178 18.56 -3.03 7.51
N TYR A 179 19.22 -3.76 8.41
CA TYR A 179 20.67 -3.92 8.39
C TYR A 179 21.16 -4.61 7.10
N ASP A 180 20.48 -5.65 6.63
CA ASP A 180 20.82 -6.31 5.37
C ASP A 180 20.69 -5.32 4.18
N ALA A 181 19.60 -4.55 4.13
CA ALA A 181 19.44 -3.47 3.15
C ALA A 181 20.53 -2.39 3.25
N TYR A 182 21.01 -2.10 4.47
CA TYR A 182 22.13 -1.17 4.69
C TYR A 182 23.43 -1.70 4.10
N VAL A 183 23.80 -2.94 4.43
CA VAL A 183 25.02 -3.60 3.95
C VAL A 183 25.02 -3.73 2.42
N ASN A 184 23.86 -3.99 1.82
CA ASN A 184 23.70 -4.13 0.37
C ASN A 184 23.59 -2.77 -0.37
N GLY A 185 23.57 -1.65 0.35
CA GLY A 185 23.48 -0.30 -0.24
C GLY A 185 22.07 0.08 -0.73
N GLU A 186 21.05 -0.69 -0.37
CA GLU A 186 19.64 -0.47 -0.76
C GLU A 186 18.93 0.52 0.19
N HIS A 187 19.49 0.77 1.36
CA HIS A 187 18.90 1.60 2.41
C HIS A 187 18.63 3.06 2.01
N GLU A 188 19.35 3.64 1.05
CA GLU A 188 19.14 5.02 0.64
C GLU A 188 17.74 5.25 0.05
N ALA A 189 17.31 4.36 -0.86
CA ALA A 189 15.98 4.40 -1.44
C ALA A 189 14.90 4.10 -0.38
N LEU A 190 15.16 3.12 0.49
CA LEU A 190 14.27 2.77 1.59
C LEU A 190 14.08 3.95 2.57
N ASN A 191 15.13 4.71 2.85
CA ASN A 191 15.09 5.88 3.75
C ASN A 191 14.20 7.01 3.22
N VAL A 192 14.07 7.15 1.89
CA VAL A 192 13.12 8.09 1.29
C VAL A 192 11.69 7.67 1.63
N LEU A 193 11.34 6.40 1.39
CA LEU A 193 10.00 5.87 1.68
C LEU A 193 9.66 5.93 3.18
N ILE A 194 10.63 5.62 4.04
CA ILE A 194 10.50 5.74 5.50
C ILE A 194 10.25 7.20 5.90
N THR A 195 10.98 8.14 5.31
CA THR A 195 10.82 9.58 5.61
C THR A 195 9.45 10.08 5.20
N GLU A 196 8.99 9.71 4.01
CA GLU A 196 7.67 10.07 3.50
C GLU A 196 6.55 9.53 4.40
N THR A 197 6.64 8.23 4.76
CA THR A 197 5.69 7.58 5.67
C THR A 197 5.71 8.23 7.05
N PHE A 198 6.90 8.53 7.59
CA PHE A 198 7.03 9.23 8.86
C PHE A 198 6.35 10.61 8.85
N ASN A 199 6.49 11.36 7.76
CA ASN A 199 5.86 12.67 7.64
C ASN A 199 4.32 12.57 7.59
N GLN A 200 3.78 11.50 7.01
CA GLN A 200 2.34 11.24 6.95
C GLN A 200 1.76 10.75 8.29
N HIS A 201 2.56 10.00 9.06
CA HIS A 201 2.16 9.36 10.33
C HIS A 201 2.89 9.96 11.55
N ALA A 202 3.28 11.23 11.47
CA ALA A 202 4.16 11.84 12.47
C ALA A 202 3.56 11.81 13.89
N ASP A 203 2.24 11.97 14.01
CA ASP A 203 1.56 11.96 15.32
C ASP A 203 1.55 10.58 15.98
N GLU A 204 1.54 9.50 15.18
CA GLU A 204 1.61 8.12 15.64
C GLU A 204 3.06 7.71 15.98
N LEU A 205 4.02 8.14 15.17
CA LEU A 205 5.42 7.69 15.25
C LEU A 205 6.29 8.54 16.18
N ARG A 206 6.03 9.85 16.32
CA ARG A 206 6.84 10.73 17.18
C ARG A 206 6.89 10.30 18.65
N PRO A 207 5.78 9.88 19.29
CA PRO A 207 5.83 9.42 20.67
C PRO A 207 6.71 8.18 20.85
N LEU A 208 6.70 7.27 19.87
CA LEU A 208 7.49 6.05 19.89
C LEU A 208 8.97 6.36 19.72
N ILE A 209 9.34 7.12 18.70
CA ILE A 209 10.74 7.52 18.47
C ILE A 209 11.26 8.37 19.62
N GLY A 210 10.44 9.26 20.20
CA GLY A 210 10.87 10.11 21.32
C GLY A 210 11.36 9.30 22.52
N ILE A 211 10.72 8.15 22.78
CA ILE A 211 11.16 7.23 23.85
C ILE A 211 12.49 6.57 23.48
N TYR A 212 12.71 6.21 22.22
CA TYR A 212 13.92 5.53 21.75
C TYR A 212 15.08 6.46 21.40
N ALA A 213 14.83 7.73 21.06
CA ALA A 213 15.85 8.75 20.83
C ALA A 213 16.62 9.06 22.11
N ASP A 214 15.94 8.98 23.26
CA ASP A 214 16.59 9.03 24.58
C ASP A 214 17.45 7.77 24.86
N LEU A 215 17.16 6.64 24.21
CA LEU A 215 17.92 5.38 24.33
C LEU A 215 19.13 5.31 23.37
N HIS A 216 19.04 5.95 22.21
CA HIS A 216 20.05 5.91 21.15
C HIS A 216 20.73 7.28 20.97
N THR A 217 21.62 7.62 21.90
CA THR A 217 22.31 8.93 21.97
C THR A 217 23.37 9.21 20.88
N GLY A 218 23.31 8.51 19.74
CA GLY A 218 24.25 8.69 18.64
C GLY A 218 23.99 9.96 17.83
N THR A 219 25.04 10.71 17.50
CA THR A 219 24.99 11.79 16.49
C THR A 219 25.75 11.36 15.23
N GLY A 220 25.42 11.93 14.07
CA GLY A 220 26.07 11.60 12.79
C GLY A 220 25.45 10.39 12.07
N GLU A 221 26.20 9.75 11.17
CA GLU A 221 25.73 8.63 10.33
C GLU A 221 25.22 7.44 11.16
N PHE A 222 25.92 7.08 12.25
CA PHE A 222 25.46 6.05 13.20
C PHE A 222 24.16 6.43 13.92
N GLY A 223 23.96 7.72 14.24
CA GLY A 223 22.70 8.20 14.81
C GLY A 223 21.55 8.14 13.80
N ASN A 224 21.82 8.49 12.54
CA ASN A 224 20.84 8.37 11.45
C ASN A 224 20.50 6.92 11.13
N LEU A 225 21.49 6.02 11.14
CA LEU A 225 21.31 4.59 10.98
C LEU A 225 20.34 4.06 12.02
N ASN A 226 20.58 4.34 13.31
CA ASN A 226 19.70 3.91 14.39
C ASN A 226 18.29 4.48 14.23
N ARG A 227 18.15 5.75 13.83
CA ARG A 227 16.83 6.37 13.63
C ARG A 227 16.03 5.70 12.51
N TYR A 228 16.64 5.47 11.34
CA TYR A 228 15.94 4.84 10.22
C TYR A 228 15.65 3.36 10.47
N ASN A 229 16.56 2.67 11.16
CA ASN A 229 16.37 1.29 11.58
C ASN A 229 15.16 1.15 12.52
N GLU A 230 15.04 2.01 13.54
CA GLU A 230 13.87 2.03 14.43
C GLU A 230 12.58 2.42 13.72
N LEU A 231 12.63 3.44 12.87
CA LEU A 231 11.47 3.83 12.08
C LEU A 231 11.00 2.69 11.18
N HIS A 232 11.93 1.98 10.54
CA HIS A 232 11.62 0.84 9.68
C HIS A 232 10.90 -0.25 10.46
N SER A 233 11.38 -0.61 11.65
CA SER A 233 10.72 -1.62 12.50
C SER A 233 9.34 -1.16 12.96
N PHE A 234 9.20 0.07 13.46
CA PHE A 234 7.90 0.60 13.88
C PHE A 234 6.88 0.71 12.75
N ILE A 235 7.29 1.20 11.60
CA ILE A 235 6.40 1.33 10.44
C ILE A 235 5.88 -0.04 10.03
N GLY A 236 6.76 -1.06 9.99
CA GLY A 236 6.41 -2.41 9.59
C GLY A 236 5.35 -3.06 10.48
N VAL A 237 5.42 -2.82 11.79
CA VAL A 237 4.56 -3.49 12.79
C VAL A 237 3.40 -2.63 13.33
N LYS A 238 3.37 -1.32 13.12
CA LYS A 238 2.30 -0.45 13.68
C LYS A 238 1.47 0.29 12.64
N ILE A 239 2.07 0.68 11.51
CA ILE A 239 1.38 1.55 10.55
C ILE A 239 0.54 0.70 9.61
N ALA A 240 -0.78 0.86 9.71
CA ALA A 240 -1.74 0.07 8.97
C ALA A 240 -1.65 0.32 7.46
N ALA A 241 -1.71 1.57 7.01
CA ALA A 241 -1.71 1.91 5.59
C ALA A 241 -0.33 2.47 5.20
N LEU A 242 0.32 1.84 4.23
CA LEU A 242 1.62 2.28 3.69
C LEU A 242 1.49 2.63 2.22
N PRO A 243 2.42 3.46 1.68
CA PRO A 243 2.61 3.56 0.24
C PRO A 243 2.91 2.19 -0.38
N ASP A 244 2.42 1.94 -1.60
CA ASP A 244 2.51 0.64 -2.27
C ASP A 244 3.95 0.10 -2.34
N GLU A 245 4.93 0.98 -2.57
CA GLU A 245 6.35 0.62 -2.66
C GLU A 245 6.89 0.09 -1.32
N LEU A 246 6.46 0.69 -0.20
CA LEU A 246 6.88 0.27 1.13
C LEU A 246 6.11 -0.97 1.61
N GLU A 247 4.85 -1.12 1.22
CA GLU A 247 4.10 -2.37 1.44
C GLU A 247 4.74 -3.53 0.67
N ALA A 248 5.17 -3.29 -0.57
CA ALA A 248 5.89 -4.27 -1.38
C ALA A 248 7.22 -4.70 -0.74
N HIS A 249 7.97 -3.75 -0.16
CA HIS A 249 9.18 -4.06 0.62
C HIS A 249 8.90 -5.05 1.75
N TYR A 250 7.90 -4.79 2.59
CA TYR A 250 7.57 -5.69 3.71
C TYR A 250 6.99 -7.04 3.24
N ALA A 251 6.28 -7.06 2.10
CA ALA A 251 5.72 -8.28 1.51
C ALA A 251 6.79 -9.26 0.99
N GLU A 252 8.06 -8.86 0.91
CA GLU A 252 9.17 -9.77 0.68
C GLU A 252 9.47 -10.65 1.89
N TYR A 253 9.12 -10.21 3.10
CA TYR A 253 9.50 -10.83 4.37
C TYR A 253 8.33 -11.43 5.13
N PHE A 254 7.15 -10.81 5.03
CA PHE A 254 5.90 -11.30 5.61
C PHE A 254 4.91 -11.71 4.54
N SER A 255 4.28 -12.88 4.68
CA SER A 255 3.19 -13.31 3.81
C SER A 255 1.92 -12.49 4.00
N ASN A 256 1.70 -11.99 5.23
CA ASN A 256 0.59 -11.13 5.59
C ASN A 256 0.98 -10.15 6.70
N ARG A 257 1.52 -8.98 6.32
CA ARG A 257 1.90 -7.93 7.27
C ARG A 257 0.74 -7.45 8.15
N ARG A 258 -0.50 -7.51 7.66
CA ARG A 258 -1.68 -7.14 8.45
C ARG A 258 -1.92 -8.07 9.64
N ALA A 259 -1.45 -9.32 9.58
CA ALA A 259 -1.46 -10.22 10.73
C ALA A 259 -0.41 -9.79 11.77
N VAL A 260 0.78 -9.38 11.32
CA VAL A 260 1.86 -8.90 12.20
C VAL A 260 1.44 -7.68 13.03
N ILE A 261 0.73 -6.72 12.42
CA ILE A 261 0.25 -5.51 13.13
C ILE A 261 -0.69 -5.87 14.29
N LYS A 262 -1.42 -6.98 14.19
CA LYS A 262 -2.37 -7.41 15.23
C LYS A 262 -1.68 -8.04 16.45
N LEU A 263 -0.42 -8.45 16.32
CA LEU A 263 0.36 -9.03 17.43
C LEU A 263 0.56 -8.04 18.59
N ASP A 264 0.52 -6.74 18.28
CA ASP A 264 0.72 -5.66 19.25
C ASP A 264 -0.58 -4.94 19.67
N SER A 265 -1.75 -5.48 19.28
CA SER A 265 -3.05 -4.80 19.44
C SER A 265 -3.81 -5.08 20.76
N ASP A 266 -3.17 -5.72 21.74
CA ASP A 266 -3.77 -6.09 23.04
C ASP A 266 -3.24 -5.28 24.23
#